data_AF-A0A2A7NUT7-F1
#
_entry.id   AF-A0A2A7NUT7-F1
#
_cell.length_a   1.000
_cell.length_b   1.000
_cell.length_c   1.000
_cell.angle_alpha   90.00
_cell.angle_beta   90.00
_cell.angle_gamma   90.00
#
_symmetry.space_group_name_H-M   'P 1'
#
loop_
_entity.id
_entity.type
_entity.pdbx_description
1 polymer ?
#
loop_
_entity_poly.entity_id
_entity_poly.type
_entity_poly.pdbx_seq_one_letter_code
_entity_poly.pdbx_strand_id
1 'polypeptide(L)'
;MVLYVFRCKSGCDVTAQLYSMNDRPDVIDCPTCAGPARRMIAAPNLGRSGAAMALQDATRATADRPAVVTRPSAPGRRQKVTTNPLHQKLPRA
;
A
#
# COMPACT_ATOMS: atom_id res chain seq x y z
N MET A 1 -8.36 -16.76 -0.05
CA MET A 1 -7.28 -17.42 0.70
C MET A 1 -6.37 -16.36 1.30
N VAL A 2 -5.75 -16.64 2.44
CA VAL A 2 -4.88 -15.72 3.19
C VAL A 2 -3.60 -16.44 3.57
N LEU A 3 -2.47 -15.74 3.46
CA LEU A 3 -1.17 -16.26 3.85
C LEU A 3 -0.98 -16.13 5.37
N TYR A 4 -0.76 -17.26 6.05
CA TYR A 4 -0.44 -17.31 7.47
C TYR A 4 0.98 -17.84 7.68
N VAL A 5 1.66 -17.33 8.71
CA VAL A 5 3.04 -17.71 9.06
C VAL A 5 3.02 -18.50 10.37
N PHE A 6 3.79 -19.58 10.40
CA PHE A 6 3.92 -20.50 11.53
C PHE A 6 5.39 -20.64 11.90
N ARG A 7 5.70 -20.68 13.19
CA ARG A 7 7.06 -20.88 13.71
C ARG A 7 7.17 -22.23 14.39
N CYS A 8 8.13 -23.03 13.97
CA CYS A 8 8.40 -24.33 14.57
C CYS A 8 8.91 -24.18 16.01
N LYS A 9 8.37 -24.97 16.95
CA LYS A 9 8.82 -24.98 18.35
C LYS A 9 10.23 -25.56 18.51
N SER A 10 10.64 -26.49 17.65
CA SER A 10 11.98 -27.10 17.69
C SER A 10 13.07 -26.24 17.03
N GLY A 11 12.71 -25.07 16.48
CA GLY A 11 13.69 -24.11 15.96
C GLY A 11 14.18 -24.35 14.54
N CYS A 12 13.47 -25.15 13.72
CA CYS A 12 13.84 -25.38 12.31
C CYS A 12 13.79 -24.09 11.48
N ASP A 13 12.59 -23.56 11.22
CA ASP A 13 12.39 -22.28 10.56
C ASP A 13 10.92 -21.80 10.72
N VAL A 14 10.60 -20.66 10.10
CA VAL A 14 9.24 -20.20 9.81
C VAL A 14 8.73 -20.77 8.49
N THR A 15 7.45 -21.12 8.45
CA THR A 15 6.76 -21.64 7.27
C THR A 15 5.52 -20.80 6.98
N ALA A 16 5.28 -20.47 5.72
CA ALA A 16 4.07 -19.76 5.27
C ALA A 16 3.13 -20.69 4.49
N GLN A 17 1.84 -20.69 4.83
CA GLN A 17 0.81 -21.50 4.17
C GLN A 17 -0.47 -20.70 3.92
N LEU A 18 -1.21 -21.07 2.87
CA LEU A 18 -2.48 -20.46 2.49
C LEU A 18 -3.64 -21.21 3.15
N TYR A 19 -4.46 -20.49 3.91
CA TYR A 19 -5.71 -21.01 4.47
C TYR A 19 -6.89 -20.11 4.11
N SER A 20 -8.11 -20.63 4.25
CA SER A 20 -9.29 -19.77 4.30
C SER A 20 -9.27 -18.95 5.60
N MET A 21 -10.01 -17.83 5.67
CA MET A 21 -10.11 -17.09 6.93
C MET A 21 -10.86 -17.87 8.03
N ASN A 22 -11.79 -18.75 7.64
CA ASN A 22 -12.65 -19.52 8.56
C ASN A 22 -12.06 -20.86 8.99
N ASP A 23 -11.09 -21.39 8.24
CA ASP A 23 -10.56 -22.75 8.42
C ASP A 23 -9.03 -22.71 8.55
N ARG A 24 -8.54 -21.76 9.37
CA ARG A 24 -7.11 -21.66 9.67
C ARG A 24 -6.84 -22.39 11.00
N PRO A 25 -5.85 -23.28 11.05
CA PRO A 25 -5.39 -23.86 12.31
C PRO A 25 -4.47 -22.89 13.06
N ASP A 26 -4.42 -23.01 14.39
CA ASP A 26 -3.43 -22.30 15.23
C ASP A 26 -2.10 -23.07 15.37
N VAL A 27 -2.11 -24.38 15.08
CA VAL A 27 -0.92 -25.25 15.09
C VAL A 27 -0.95 -26.15 13.87
N ILE A 28 0.21 -26.30 13.21
CA ILE A 28 0.43 -27.22 12.10
C ILE A 28 1.66 -28.09 12.36
N ASP A 29 1.82 -29.15 11.60
CA ASP A 29 3.05 -29.93 11.58
C ASP A 29 4.12 -29.22 10.76
N CYS A 30 5.32 -29.09 11.33
CA CYS A 30 6.45 -28.48 10.64
C CYS A 30 6.87 -29.37 9.46
N PRO A 31 7.00 -28.84 8.24
CA PRO A 31 7.38 -29.63 7.07
C PRO A 31 8.81 -30.19 7.14
N THR A 32 9.65 -29.68 8.05
CA THR A 32 11.05 -30.10 8.22
C THR A 32 11.23 -31.21 9.25
N CYS A 33 10.53 -31.14 10.39
CA CYS A 33 10.76 -32.04 11.53
C CYS A 33 9.50 -32.75 12.03
N ALA A 34 8.34 -32.51 11.41
CA ALA A 34 7.02 -32.97 11.87
C ALA A 34 6.65 -32.56 13.31
N GLY A 35 7.41 -31.66 13.94
CA GLY A 35 7.09 -31.10 15.25
C GLY A 35 6.04 -30.00 15.18
N PRO A 36 5.44 -29.59 16.32
CA PRO A 36 4.39 -28.59 16.34
C PRO A 36 4.93 -27.19 15.98
N ALA A 37 4.33 -26.56 14.98
CA ALA A 37 4.58 -25.18 14.59
C ALA A 37 3.36 -24.30 14.88
N ARG A 38 3.53 -23.25 15.67
CA ARG A 38 2.43 -22.36 16.11
C ARG A 38 2.30 -21.16 15.19
N ARG A 39 1.07 -20.73 14.94
CA ARG A 39 0.77 -19.52 14.18
C ARG A 39 1.38 -18.30 14.88
N MET A 40 1.99 -17.43 14.10
CA MET A 40 2.51 -16.15 14.55
C MET A 40 1.84 -15.00 13.78
N ILE A 41 1.87 -13.81 14.37
CA ILE A 41 1.56 -12.59 13.64
C ILE A 41 2.71 -12.40 12.65
N ALA A 42 2.40 -12.48 11.35
CA ALA A 42 3.39 -12.26 10.31
C ALA A 42 4.00 -10.86 10.48
N ALA A 43 5.30 -10.73 10.15
CA ALA A 43 5.94 -9.44 10.20
C ALA A 43 5.14 -8.44 9.33
N PRO A 44 4.70 -7.30 9.88
CA PRO A 44 4.19 -6.24 9.04
C PRO A 44 5.30 -5.88 8.05
N ASN A 45 4.98 -5.77 6.77
CA ASN A 45 5.96 -5.44 5.71
C ASN A 45 6.42 -3.96 5.83
N LEU A 46 7.00 -3.60 6.98
CA LEU A 46 7.54 -2.30 7.32
C LEU A 46 8.69 -2.02 6.35
N GLY A 47 8.52 -1.02 5.48
CA GLY A 47 9.46 -0.71 4.40
C GLY A 47 8.83 -0.74 3.00
N ARG A 48 7.64 -1.33 2.82
CA ARG A 48 6.79 -1.04 1.64
C ARG A 48 6.08 0.31 1.82
N SER A 49 6.85 1.38 2.01
CA SER A 49 6.34 2.74 2.00
C SER A 49 6.26 3.23 0.55
N GLY A 50 5.06 3.46 0.06
CA GLY A 50 4.83 4.03 -1.28
C GLY A 50 4.64 5.55 -1.26
N ALA A 51 4.31 6.11 -2.42
CA ALA A 51 4.01 7.54 -2.57
C ALA A 51 2.94 8.07 -1.60
N ALA A 52 2.00 7.21 -1.17
CA ALA A 52 0.98 7.57 -0.18
C ALA A 52 1.57 7.92 1.20
N MET A 53 2.60 7.21 1.65
CA MET A 53 3.26 7.51 2.92
C MET A 53 4.09 8.79 2.81
N ALA A 54 4.82 8.96 1.71
CA ALA A 54 5.56 10.19 1.42
C ALA A 54 4.63 11.41 1.36
N LEU A 55 3.41 11.27 0.85
CA LEU A 55 2.41 12.34 0.79
C LEU A 55 1.93 12.73 2.20
N GLN A 56 1.74 11.77 3.10
CA GLN A 56 1.37 12.03 4.50
C GLN A 56 2.47 12.83 5.20
N ASP A 57 3.73 12.41 5.04
CA ASP A 57 4.89 13.11 5.62
C ASP A 57 5.03 14.53 5.05
N ALA A 58 4.89 14.68 3.74
CA ALA A 58 4.91 15.98 3.08
C ALA A 58 3.80 16.90 3.59
N THR A 59 2.59 16.37 3.78
CA THR A 59 1.45 17.12 4.31
C THR A 59 1.71 17.57 5.75
N ARG A 60 2.20 16.66 6.61
CA ARG A 60 2.55 16.97 8.00
C ARG A 60 3.64 18.03 8.09
N ALA A 61 4.65 17.97 7.21
CA ALA A 61 5.73 18.94 7.18
C ALA A 61 5.27 20.38 6.85
N THR A 62 4.13 20.56 6.19
CA THR A 62 3.65 21.91 5.85
C THR A 62 3.23 22.76 7.06
N ALA A 63 2.92 22.12 8.20
CA ALA A 63 2.59 22.83 9.45
C ALA A 63 3.79 23.63 9.99
N ASP A 64 4.99 23.05 9.99
CA ASP A 64 6.18 23.68 10.58
C ASP A 64 7.15 24.21 9.51
N ARG A 65 7.13 23.65 8.30
CA ARG A 65 8.03 23.98 7.18
C ARG A 65 7.26 24.03 5.86
N PRO A 66 6.36 25.00 5.68
CA PRO A 66 5.64 25.16 4.42
C PRO A 66 6.62 25.45 3.27
N ALA A 67 6.44 24.77 2.14
CA ALA A 67 7.23 25.05 0.95
C ALA A 67 6.86 26.43 0.40
N VAL A 68 7.82 27.36 0.40
CA VAL A 68 7.63 28.70 -0.17
C VAL A 68 7.81 28.62 -1.69
N VAL A 69 6.79 29.02 -2.43
CA VAL A 69 6.81 29.01 -3.89
C VAL A 69 7.63 30.21 -4.38
N THR A 70 8.86 29.97 -4.84
CA THR A 70 9.78 31.01 -5.34
C THR A 70 9.58 31.35 -6.82
N ARG A 71 8.77 30.55 -7.53
CA ARG A 71 8.41 30.77 -8.93
C ARG A 71 7.06 30.14 -9.21
N PRO A 72 6.26 30.67 -10.15
CA PRO A 72 5.02 30.02 -10.58
C PRO A 72 5.29 28.56 -10.95
N SER A 73 4.40 27.67 -10.53
CA SER A 73 4.42 26.27 -10.96
C SER A 73 4.53 26.20 -12.47
N ALA A 74 5.32 25.26 -12.98
CA ALA A 74 5.47 25.06 -14.43
C ALA A 74 4.08 24.97 -15.08
N PRO A 75 3.87 25.59 -16.26
CA PRO A 75 2.58 25.54 -16.92
C PRO A 75 2.17 24.07 -17.03
N GLY A 76 1.02 23.75 -16.42
CA GLY A 76 0.46 22.40 -16.46
C GLY A 76 0.19 21.98 -17.90
N ARG A 77 -0.19 20.71 -18.08
CA ARG A 77 -0.57 20.19 -19.41
C ARG A 77 -1.61 21.13 -20.04
N ARG A 78 -1.29 21.68 -21.21
CA ARG A 78 -2.20 22.58 -21.94
C ARG A 78 -3.58 21.94 -22.05
N GLN A 79 -4.61 22.65 -21.61
CA GLN A 79 -5.98 22.17 -21.80
C GLN A 79 -6.24 22.00 -23.30
N LYS A 80 -6.90 20.89 -23.66
CA LYS A 80 -7.30 20.66 -25.04
C LYS A 80 -8.45 21.60 -25.37
N VAL A 81 -8.17 22.64 -26.15
CA VAL A 81 -9.19 23.49 -26.73
C VAL A 81 -9.82 22.74 -27.89
N THR A 82 -11.15 22.62 -27.88
CA THR A 82 -11.91 22.03 -28.99
C THR A 82 -12.37 23.16 -29.91
N THR A 83 -12.05 23.04 -31.20
CA THR A 83 -12.38 24.05 -32.23
C THR A 83 -13.70 23.73 -32.95
N ASN A 84 -14.63 23.06 -32.26
CA ASN A 84 -15.90 22.67 -32.87
C ASN A 84 -16.75 23.93 -33.19
N PRO A 85 -17.12 24.17 -34.47
CA PRO A 85 -17.88 25.37 -34.85
C PRO A 85 -19.27 25.43 -34.21
N LEU A 86 -19.84 24.30 -33.77
CA LEU A 86 -21.13 24.26 -33.07
C LEU A 86 -21.09 24.98 -31.71
N HIS A 87 -19.91 25.16 -31.11
CA HIS A 87 -19.77 25.92 -29.85
C HIS A 87 -20.22 27.38 -29.98
N GLN A 88 -20.22 27.94 -31.20
CA GLN A 88 -20.70 29.30 -31.44
C GLN A 88 -22.21 29.46 -31.24
N LYS A 89 -22.96 28.35 -31.26
CA LYS A 89 -24.41 28.33 -31.09
C LYS A 89 -24.84 28.15 -29.63
N LEU A 90 -23.90 27.98 -28.70
CA LEU A 90 -24.22 27.87 -27.28
C LEU A 90 -24.68 29.23 -26.74
N PRO A 91 -25.71 29.27 -25.89
CA PRO A 91 -26.14 30.51 -25.26
C PRO A 91 -25.01 31.08 -24.40
N ARG A 92 -24.75 32.37 -24.56
CA ARG A 92 -23.73 33.09 -23.79
C ARG A 92 -24.40 33.64 -22.54
N ALA A 93 -23.80 33.39 -21.38
CA ALA A 93 -24.16 34.05 -20.13
C ALA A 93 -23.57 35.47 -20.10
#